data_AF-A0A7W2EUK4-F1
#
_entry.id   AF-A0A7W2EUK4-F1
#
_cell.length_a   1.000
_cell.length_b   1.000
_cell.length_c   1.000
_cell.angle_alpha   90.00
_cell.angle_beta   90.00
_cell.angle_gamma   90.00
#
_symmetry.space_group_name_H-M   'P 1'
#
loop_
_entity.id
_entity.type
_entity.pdbx_description
1 polymer ?
#
loop_
_entity_poly.entity_id
_entity_poly.type
_entity_poly.pdbx_seq_one_letter_code
_entity_poly.pdbx_strand_id
1 'polypeptide(L)'
;MAIQYHAVTRERHSALRWQHPTHHAFAAHLPVVALAAHEMAAAARAMPLAFIARNGGYLPVAVLGLQNERNAYVAPDGRWTARYLPEALRLHPFHLLDNSAAERVLCVDESSGLVTDSPDGQPFFDAQGAPAAPLAALLASLRQHEHGRRQAETACAALQRLRLLRPWPISVDTPHGVQHTAGLFQIDEAALQQLPGAGLAALHDGGALAMAYAQLHSTHNLAELQALAATPAPVPRPQPVQHAQSALAALPPLPADAPAVLLVSFNWSTLCEMPHLVRQAGCRVHVLCPSHNAAIQNSFHDHWFDSGPTQDSLLAALARLVTGGRYRQVIIGDDPIMWEIHRRPLPGLRHILPIRKDQALSILSKTGLARHCREHGVQAPRFHVLAQAADAAAALQALGLPLVLKQEYSSGGAGVWVVREEAQLQQLVAAHDFSEPLLAQQFIAGTLVGVEALFREGELLEYVNAVDVDPTLGPSTKRRYLARDPALGALLARLGRSAGLHGFANISLMREDGSGDYYLFEADPRPNKWVAYGKWFGSDFTAAFRRFIGNDAAAGVPDAAASMPVEHHEVEYFPNHAAKLLNEGRLADAIVHLVDFANNWRYTVYDPVLLESKMRTLLRGIKFHPAPSER
;
A
#
# COMPACT_ATOMS: atom_id res chain seq x y z
N MET A 1 0.38 1.89 -7.83
CA MET A 1 -0.96 1.95 -8.46
C MET A 1 -1.57 0.55 -8.42
N ALA A 2 -2.87 0.40 -8.18
CA ALA A 2 -3.54 -0.88 -8.34
C ALA A 2 -3.89 -1.07 -9.82
N ILE A 3 -3.47 -2.20 -10.40
CA ILE A 3 -3.74 -2.54 -11.80
C ILE A 3 -5.25 -2.72 -11.99
N GLN A 4 -5.85 -2.07 -12.99
CA GLN A 4 -7.29 -2.13 -13.26
C GLN A 4 -7.57 -2.91 -14.54
N TYR A 5 -7.91 -4.18 -14.38
CA TYR A 5 -8.27 -5.05 -15.50
C TYR A 5 -9.75 -4.90 -15.85
N HIS A 6 -10.04 -4.56 -17.10
CA HIS A 6 -11.39 -4.47 -17.65
C HIS A 6 -11.62 -5.57 -18.67
N ALA A 7 -12.80 -6.20 -18.65
CA ALA A 7 -13.18 -7.19 -19.64
C ALA A 7 -13.24 -6.56 -21.05
N VAL A 8 -12.63 -7.23 -22.03
CA VAL A 8 -12.61 -6.77 -23.42
C VAL A 8 -13.96 -7.08 -24.07
N THR A 9 -14.80 -6.06 -24.20
CA THR A 9 -16.13 -6.17 -24.82
C THR A 9 -16.29 -5.19 -26.00
N ARG A 10 -17.21 -5.50 -26.93
CA ARG A 10 -17.50 -4.65 -28.10
C ARG A 10 -18.00 -3.27 -27.67
N GLU A 11 -18.86 -3.22 -26.67
CA GLU A 11 -19.47 -2.00 -26.16
C GLU A 11 -18.40 -1.03 -25.66
N ARG A 12 -17.34 -1.55 -25.04
CA ARG A 12 -16.29 -0.75 -24.42
C ARG A 12 -15.10 -0.47 -25.33
N HIS A 13 -14.72 -1.41 -26.20
CA HIS A 13 -13.45 -1.33 -26.94
C HIS A 13 -13.61 -1.28 -28.47
N SER A 14 -14.83 -1.20 -29.02
CA SER A 14 -15.02 -1.09 -30.48
C SER A 14 -14.46 0.20 -31.08
N ALA A 15 -14.47 1.30 -30.33
CA ALA A 15 -13.89 2.59 -30.72
C ALA A 15 -12.43 2.77 -30.26
N LEU A 16 -11.91 1.83 -29.48
CA LEU A 16 -10.56 1.88 -28.93
C LEU A 16 -9.62 0.98 -29.72
N ARG A 17 -8.33 1.24 -29.56
CA ARG A 17 -7.22 0.49 -30.13
C ARG A 17 -6.20 0.19 -29.03
N TRP A 18 -5.39 -0.82 -29.24
CA TRP A 18 -4.33 -1.20 -28.31
C TRP A 18 -2.98 -1.26 -28.99
N GLN A 19 -1.93 -1.08 -28.21
CA GLN A 19 -0.55 -1.10 -28.68
C GLN A 19 0.26 -2.12 -27.91
N HIS A 20 1.26 -2.70 -28.56
CA HIS A 20 2.26 -3.49 -27.84
C HIS A 20 3.13 -2.55 -26.98
N PRO A 21 3.57 -2.98 -25.80
CA PRO A 21 4.55 -2.23 -25.03
C PRO A 21 5.81 -1.96 -25.87
N THR A 22 6.10 -0.68 -26.13
CA THR A 22 7.35 -0.27 -26.79
C THR A 22 8.51 -0.17 -25.79
N HIS A 23 8.18 -0.12 -24.49
CA HIS A 23 9.10 -0.18 -23.36
C HIS A 23 8.51 -1.02 -22.21
N HIS A 24 9.38 -1.52 -21.34
CA HIS A 24 9.08 -2.43 -20.22
C HIS A 24 9.26 -1.75 -18.86
N ALA A 25 9.18 -0.41 -18.81
CA ALA A 25 9.27 0.36 -17.56
C ALA A 25 8.23 -0.08 -16.51
N PHE A 26 7.06 -0.58 -16.95
CA PHE A 26 6.03 -1.15 -16.06
C PHE A 26 6.55 -2.35 -15.25
N ALA A 27 7.57 -3.07 -15.73
CA ALA A 27 8.16 -4.23 -15.06
C ALA A 27 9.40 -3.88 -14.22
N ALA A 28 9.81 -2.61 -14.17
CA ALA A 28 11.07 -2.18 -13.53
C ALA A 28 11.11 -2.46 -12.01
N HIS A 29 9.95 -2.59 -11.38
CA HIS A 29 9.80 -2.82 -9.94
C HIS A 29 9.44 -4.28 -9.59
N LEU A 30 9.47 -5.20 -10.57
CA LEU A 30 9.09 -6.59 -10.34
C LEU A 30 10.34 -7.40 -9.96
N PRO A 31 10.44 -7.91 -8.72
CA PRO A 31 11.58 -8.76 -8.31
C PRO A 31 11.47 -10.18 -8.89
N VAL A 32 10.25 -10.65 -9.16
CA VAL A 32 9.96 -11.96 -9.75
C VAL A 32 8.76 -11.87 -10.68
N VAL A 33 8.66 -12.81 -11.63
CA VAL A 33 7.46 -13.00 -12.45
C VAL A 33 7.14 -14.48 -12.59
N ALA A 34 5.86 -14.85 -12.48
CA ALA A 34 5.40 -16.22 -12.63
C ALA A 34 5.60 -16.72 -14.06
N LEU A 35 5.93 -18.01 -14.20
CA LEU A 35 6.16 -18.66 -15.48
C LEU A 35 5.14 -19.77 -15.74
N ALA A 36 4.75 -19.92 -17.00
CA ALA A 36 4.05 -21.10 -17.49
C ALA A 36 5.03 -22.28 -17.69
N ALA A 37 4.53 -23.52 -17.58
CA ALA A 37 5.37 -24.72 -17.68
C ALA A 37 6.17 -24.79 -19.00
N HIS A 38 5.55 -24.42 -20.13
CA HIS A 38 6.17 -24.52 -21.46
C HIS A 38 7.25 -23.47 -21.72
N GLU A 39 7.28 -22.35 -20.98
CA GLU A 39 8.33 -21.34 -21.15
C GLU A 39 9.56 -21.57 -20.27
N MET A 40 9.48 -22.47 -19.28
CA MET A 40 10.55 -22.63 -18.29
C MET A 40 11.91 -22.98 -18.91
N ALA A 41 11.95 -23.85 -19.93
CA ALA A 41 13.21 -24.20 -20.59
C ALA A 41 13.85 -23.00 -21.32
N ALA A 42 13.03 -22.13 -21.91
CA ALA A 42 13.52 -20.93 -22.59
C ALA A 42 13.98 -19.87 -21.57
N ALA A 43 13.19 -19.66 -20.50
CA ALA A 43 13.54 -18.75 -19.41
C ALA A 43 14.82 -19.19 -18.69
N ALA A 44 14.99 -20.50 -18.43
CA ALA A 44 16.17 -21.06 -17.77
C ALA A 44 17.50 -20.79 -18.50
N ARG A 45 17.48 -20.45 -19.78
CA ARG A 45 18.68 -20.08 -20.57
C ARG A 45 19.07 -18.60 -20.45
N ALA A 46 18.23 -17.79 -19.81
CA ALA A 46 18.35 -16.34 -19.79
C ALA A 46 18.29 -15.74 -18.38
N MET A 47 17.64 -16.40 -17.43
CA MET A 47 17.47 -15.89 -16.06
C MET A 47 17.44 -17.03 -15.04
N PRO A 48 17.78 -16.75 -13.76
CA PRO A 48 17.59 -17.72 -12.69
C PRO A 48 16.11 -17.99 -12.48
N LEU A 49 15.76 -19.26 -12.26
CA LEU A 49 14.41 -19.69 -11.92
C LEU A 49 14.37 -20.12 -10.46
N ALA A 50 13.25 -19.87 -9.80
CA ALA A 50 12.99 -20.25 -8.42
C ALA A 50 11.52 -20.66 -8.26
N PHE A 51 11.14 -21.03 -7.05
CA PHE A 51 9.74 -21.21 -6.65
C PHE A 51 9.40 -20.24 -5.52
N ILE A 52 8.15 -19.79 -5.48
CA ILE A 52 7.59 -19.00 -4.36
C ILE A 52 6.40 -19.74 -3.75
N ALA A 53 6.23 -19.63 -2.44
CA ALA A 53 5.06 -20.16 -1.74
C ALA A 53 3.86 -19.20 -1.90
N ARG A 54 2.70 -19.73 -2.29
CA ARG A 54 1.44 -18.96 -2.41
C ARG A 54 0.24 -19.87 -2.15
N ASN A 55 -0.68 -19.43 -1.28
CA ASN A 55 -1.93 -20.13 -0.96
C ASN A 55 -1.75 -21.63 -0.58
N GLY A 56 -0.66 -21.97 0.13
CA GLY A 56 -0.36 -23.36 0.52
C GLY A 56 0.29 -24.24 -0.56
N GLY A 57 0.50 -23.71 -1.78
CA GLY A 57 1.25 -24.36 -2.86
C GLY A 57 2.46 -23.56 -3.32
N TYR A 58 3.11 -24.00 -4.39
CA TYR A 58 4.26 -23.33 -5.00
C TYR A 58 3.98 -22.90 -6.45
N LEU A 59 4.62 -21.82 -6.88
CA LEU A 59 4.62 -21.33 -8.25
C LEU A 59 6.05 -21.19 -8.77
N PRO A 60 6.36 -21.61 -10.01
CA PRO A 60 7.65 -21.32 -10.61
C PRO A 60 7.70 -19.86 -11.05
N VAL A 61 8.84 -19.22 -10.79
CA VAL A 61 9.08 -17.82 -11.12
C VAL A 61 10.45 -17.66 -11.77
N ALA A 62 10.55 -16.67 -12.65
CA ALA A 62 11.82 -16.08 -13.02
C ALA A 62 12.22 -15.06 -11.96
N VAL A 63 13.49 -15.10 -11.53
CA VAL A 63 14.09 -14.11 -10.63
C VAL A 63 14.63 -12.96 -11.47
N LEU A 64 14.05 -11.79 -11.29
CA LEU A 64 14.34 -10.58 -12.07
C LEU A 64 15.15 -9.56 -11.27
N GLY A 65 15.10 -9.64 -9.94
CA GLY A 65 15.80 -8.75 -9.03
C GLY A 65 16.23 -9.46 -7.74
N LEU A 66 17.35 -9.02 -7.17
CA LEU A 66 17.91 -9.58 -5.94
C LEU A 66 17.80 -8.63 -4.74
N GLN A 67 17.61 -7.32 -4.99
CA GLN A 67 17.58 -6.24 -3.98
C GLN A 67 16.60 -5.12 -4.36
N ASN A 68 16.04 -4.46 -3.34
CA ASN A 68 15.26 -3.21 -3.44
C ASN A 68 14.12 -3.23 -4.47
N GLU A 69 13.49 -4.39 -4.69
CA GLU A 69 12.39 -4.58 -5.64
C GLU A 69 12.72 -4.13 -7.07
N ARG A 70 13.99 -4.13 -7.49
CA ARG A 70 14.40 -3.67 -8.83
C ARG A 70 14.60 -4.84 -9.80
N ASN A 71 13.94 -4.78 -10.95
CA ASN A 71 14.18 -5.68 -12.08
C ASN A 71 15.48 -5.28 -12.81
N ALA A 72 16.49 -6.14 -12.76
CA ALA A 72 17.80 -5.90 -13.36
C ALA A 72 17.82 -6.04 -14.90
N TYR A 73 16.76 -6.60 -15.48
CA TYR A 73 16.64 -6.81 -16.93
C TYR A 73 15.87 -5.70 -17.66
N VAL A 74 15.44 -4.66 -16.93
CA VAL A 74 14.88 -3.44 -17.52
C VAL A 74 15.94 -2.35 -17.49
N ALA A 75 16.44 -1.96 -18.66
CA ALA A 75 17.35 -0.84 -18.79
C ALA A 75 16.65 0.47 -18.40
N PRO A 76 17.42 1.50 -18.02
CA PRO A 76 16.85 2.77 -17.58
C PRO A 76 16.00 3.52 -18.63
N ASP A 77 16.21 3.25 -19.91
CA ASP A 77 15.38 3.73 -21.03
C ASP A 77 14.10 2.91 -21.23
N GLY A 78 13.85 1.94 -20.35
CA GLY A 78 12.73 1.01 -20.40
C GLY A 78 12.94 -0.18 -21.33
N ARG A 79 14.10 -0.33 -21.97
CA ARG A 79 14.36 -1.48 -22.86
C ARG A 79 14.57 -2.77 -22.07
N TRP A 80 14.02 -3.88 -22.55
CA TRP A 80 14.32 -5.20 -22.00
C TRP A 80 15.71 -5.66 -22.47
N THR A 81 16.56 -6.13 -21.56
CA THR A 81 17.95 -6.48 -21.85
C THR A 81 18.24 -7.98 -21.85
N ALA A 82 17.36 -8.82 -21.30
CA ALA A 82 17.55 -10.26 -21.31
C ALA A 82 17.21 -10.87 -22.69
N ARG A 83 17.82 -12.03 -22.97
CA ARG A 83 17.56 -12.80 -24.21
C ARG A 83 16.14 -13.38 -24.30
N TYR A 84 15.46 -13.49 -23.16
CA TYR A 84 14.10 -14.00 -23.06
C TYR A 84 13.23 -13.00 -22.31
N LEU A 85 12.04 -12.68 -22.86
CA LEU A 85 11.03 -11.86 -22.19
C LEU A 85 9.92 -12.80 -21.71
N PRO A 86 9.70 -12.98 -20.39
CA PRO A 86 8.64 -13.83 -19.86
C PRO A 86 7.27 -13.53 -20.46
N GLU A 87 6.48 -14.56 -20.74
CA GLU A 87 5.19 -14.43 -21.41
C GLU A 87 4.23 -13.50 -20.67
N ALA A 88 4.20 -13.57 -19.34
CA ALA A 88 3.38 -12.68 -18.52
C ALA A 88 3.69 -11.19 -18.74
N LEU A 89 4.95 -10.84 -19.08
CA LEU A 89 5.34 -9.46 -19.42
C LEU A 89 5.04 -9.13 -20.89
N ARG A 90 5.19 -10.11 -21.79
CA ARG A 90 4.91 -9.96 -23.23
C ARG A 90 3.42 -9.78 -23.53
N LEU A 91 2.58 -10.42 -22.72
CA LEU A 91 1.13 -10.40 -22.85
C LEU A 91 0.50 -9.16 -22.21
N HIS A 92 1.26 -8.39 -21.42
CA HIS A 92 0.81 -7.09 -20.91
C HIS A 92 0.38 -6.17 -22.08
N PRO A 93 -0.77 -5.47 -22.00
CA PRO A 93 -1.62 -5.26 -20.83
C PRO A 93 -2.73 -6.30 -20.60
N PHE A 94 -2.73 -7.44 -21.28
CA PHE A 94 -3.85 -8.38 -21.30
C PHE A 94 -3.68 -9.56 -20.36
N HIS A 95 -4.79 -9.99 -19.73
CA HIS A 95 -4.85 -11.10 -18.80
C HIS A 95 -6.13 -11.91 -18.98
N LEU A 96 -6.10 -13.20 -18.66
CA LEU A 96 -7.31 -14.00 -18.51
C LEU A 96 -7.66 -14.09 -17.02
N LEU A 97 -8.79 -13.50 -16.64
CA LEU A 97 -9.27 -13.49 -15.25
C LEU A 97 -10.57 -14.29 -15.14
N ASP A 98 -10.83 -14.84 -13.96
CA ASP A 98 -12.11 -15.46 -13.66
C ASP A 98 -13.21 -14.42 -13.48
N ASN A 99 -14.32 -14.61 -14.16
CA ASN A 99 -15.55 -13.90 -13.84
C ASN A 99 -16.26 -14.53 -12.63
N SER A 100 -17.38 -13.95 -12.21
CA SER A 100 -18.19 -14.46 -11.09
C SER A 100 -18.75 -15.88 -11.32
N ALA A 101 -18.75 -16.37 -12.56
CA ALA A 101 -19.14 -17.73 -12.94
C ALA A 101 -17.93 -18.68 -13.12
N ALA A 102 -16.72 -18.25 -12.73
CA ALA A 102 -15.46 -18.97 -12.91
C ALA A 102 -15.09 -19.28 -14.38
N GLU A 103 -15.63 -18.49 -15.31
CA GLU A 103 -15.23 -18.52 -16.71
C GLU A 103 -14.05 -17.57 -16.94
N ARG A 104 -13.10 -18.00 -17.80
CA ARG A 104 -11.95 -17.18 -18.17
C ARG A 104 -12.34 -16.11 -19.17
N VAL A 105 -12.31 -14.85 -18.72
CA VAL A 105 -12.63 -13.67 -19.53
C VAL A 105 -11.34 -12.94 -19.90
N LEU A 106 -11.24 -12.51 -21.16
CA LEU A 106 -10.16 -11.66 -21.63
C LEU A 106 -10.32 -10.27 -21.02
N CYS A 107 -9.32 -9.84 -20.27
CA CYS A 107 -9.25 -8.52 -19.67
C CYS A 107 -8.01 -7.76 -20.15
N VAL A 108 -8.08 -6.43 -20.10
CA VAL A 108 -7.00 -5.52 -20.45
C VAL A 108 -6.81 -4.49 -19.33
N ASP A 109 -5.55 -4.18 -19.00
CA ASP A 109 -5.20 -3.07 -18.12
C ASP A 109 -5.28 -1.75 -18.91
N GLU A 110 -6.42 -1.07 -18.81
CA GLU A 110 -6.61 0.22 -19.46
C GLU A 110 -5.74 1.33 -18.84
N SER A 111 -5.25 1.14 -17.61
CA SER A 111 -4.36 2.10 -16.94
C SER A 111 -2.90 2.02 -17.42
N SER A 112 -2.57 1.04 -18.28
CA SER A 112 -1.23 0.82 -18.84
C SER A 112 -0.76 1.93 -19.79
N GLY A 113 -1.67 2.77 -20.29
CA GLY A 113 -1.39 3.72 -21.37
C GLY A 113 -1.24 3.07 -22.75
N LEU A 114 -1.47 1.76 -22.86
CA LEU A 114 -1.40 1.00 -24.12
C LEU A 114 -2.76 0.80 -24.78
N VAL A 115 -3.84 1.25 -24.12
CA VAL A 115 -5.19 1.34 -24.70
C VAL A 115 -5.45 2.81 -25.04
N THR A 116 -5.67 3.10 -26.33
CA THR A 116 -5.75 4.47 -26.87
C THR A 116 -6.83 4.58 -27.94
N ASP A 117 -7.22 5.79 -28.30
CA ASP A 117 -8.05 6.09 -29.47
C ASP A 117 -7.21 6.41 -30.73
N SER A 118 -5.87 6.31 -30.63
CA SER A 118 -4.95 6.64 -31.72
C SER A 118 -5.14 5.71 -32.93
N PRO A 119 -5.17 6.25 -34.17
CA PRO A 119 -5.28 5.46 -35.38
C PRO A 119 -4.11 4.48 -35.59
N ASP A 120 -2.97 4.72 -34.93
CA ASP A 120 -1.75 3.91 -35.04
C ASP A 120 -1.81 2.59 -34.24
N GLY A 121 -2.82 2.41 -33.39
CA GLY A 121 -3.00 1.18 -32.61
C GLY A 121 -3.71 0.05 -33.37
N GLN A 122 -3.67 -1.17 -32.83
CA GLN A 122 -4.39 -2.32 -33.35
C GLN A 122 -5.85 -2.31 -32.87
N PRO A 123 -6.83 -2.60 -33.74
CA PRO A 123 -8.22 -2.66 -33.33
C PRO A 123 -8.47 -3.86 -32.41
N PHE A 124 -9.41 -3.72 -31.48
CA PHE A 124 -9.90 -4.85 -30.70
C PHE A 124 -10.87 -5.72 -31.51
N PHE A 125 -11.73 -5.12 -32.33
CA PHE A 125 -12.75 -5.80 -33.13
C PHE A 125 -12.66 -5.43 -34.60
N ASP A 126 -13.04 -6.36 -35.49
CA ASP A 126 -13.20 -6.10 -36.91
C ASP A 126 -14.53 -5.41 -37.24
N ALA A 127 -14.75 -5.09 -38.53
CA ALA A 127 -15.96 -4.41 -39.00
C ALA A 127 -17.24 -5.25 -38.81
N GLN A 128 -17.11 -6.57 -38.68
CA GLN A 128 -18.20 -7.51 -38.45
C GLN A 128 -18.48 -7.69 -36.96
N GLY A 129 -17.52 -7.32 -36.10
CA GLY A 129 -17.61 -7.44 -34.66
C GLY A 129 -16.93 -8.59 -34.00
N ALA A 130 -16.24 -9.43 -34.76
CA ALA A 130 -15.42 -10.46 -34.18
C ALA A 130 -14.13 -9.83 -33.64
N PRO A 131 -13.44 -10.48 -32.68
CA PRO A 131 -12.10 -10.07 -32.28
C PRO A 131 -11.22 -9.92 -33.53
N ALA A 132 -10.59 -8.74 -33.68
CA ALA A 132 -9.71 -8.50 -34.81
C ALA A 132 -8.56 -9.52 -34.81
N ALA A 133 -8.02 -9.84 -35.98
CA ALA A 133 -6.99 -10.89 -36.12
C ALA A 133 -5.83 -10.79 -35.10
N PRO A 134 -5.29 -9.60 -34.77
CA PRO A 134 -4.25 -9.48 -33.74
C PRO A 134 -4.73 -9.81 -32.33
N LEU A 135 -5.95 -9.39 -31.96
CA LEU A 135 -6.56 -9.72 -30.66
C LEU A 135 -6.87 -11.22 -30.56
N ALA A 136 -7.34 -11.84 -31.65
CA ALA A 136 -7.59 -13.28 -31.69
C ALA A 136 -6.30 -14.09 -31.50
N ALA A 137 -5.20 -13.68 -32.14
CA ALA A 137 -3.88 -14.29 -31.95
C ALA A 137 -3.40 -14.12 -30.49
N LEU A 138 -3.55 -12.92 -29.92
CA LEU A 138 -3.20 -12.66 -28.53
C LEU A 138 -4.02 -13.51 -27.54
N LEU A 139 -5.32 -13.66 -27.78
CA LEU A 139 -6.20 -14.50 -26.97
C LEU A 139 -5.77 -15.97 -27.02
N ALA A 140 -5.33 -16.47 -28.18
CA ALA A 140 -4.78 -17.81 -28.30
C ALA A 140 -3.50 -17.96 -27.45
N SER A 141 -2.59 -16.97 -27.49
CA SER A 141 -1.39 -16.96 -26.64
C SER A 141 -1.72 -16.90 -25.15
N LEU A 142 -2.70 -16.10 -24.73
CA LEU A 142 -3.16 -16.03 -23.34
C LEU A 142 -3.75 -17.36 -22.85
N ARG A 143 -4.54 -18.05 -23.68
CA ARG A 143 -5.09 -19.37 -23.36
C ARG A 143 -3.99 -20.41 -23.18
N GLN A 144 -2.99 -20.39 -24.06
CA GLN A 144 -1.82 -21.25 -23.94
C GLN A 144 -1.03 -20.95 -22.66
N HIS A 145 -0.83 -19.66 -22.34
CA HIS A 145 -0.18 -19.22 -21.12
C HIS A 145 -0.90 -19.74 -19.85
N GLU A 146 -2.22 -19.54 -19.76
CA GLU A 146 -3.02 -20.05 -18.62
C GLU A 146 -3.00 -21.57 -18.51
N HIS A 147 -3.03 -22.28 -19.64
CA HIS A 147 -2.90 -23.74 -19.64
C HIS A 147 -1.55 -24.18 -19.06
N GLY A 148 -0.46 -23.56 -19.52
CA GLY A 148 0.88 -23.83 -19.00
C GLY A 148 1.03 -23.43 -17.53
N ARG A 149 0.35 -22.38 -17.05
CA ARG A 149 0.34 -22.00 -15.62
C ARG A 149 -0.31 -23.07 -14.74
N ARG A 150 -1.44 -23.64 -15.17
CA ARG A 150 -2.12 -24.74 -14.44
C ARG A 150 -1.26 -26.01 -14.42
N GLN A 151 -0.59 -26.33 -15.53
CA GLN A 151 0.38 -27.43 -15.59
C GLN A 151 1.54 -27.20 -14.62
N ALA A 152 2.06 -25.96 -14.55
CA ALA A 152 3.11 -25.60 -13.62
C ALA A 152 2.69 -25.75 -12.15
N GLU A 153 1.47 -25.36 -11.80
CA GLU A 153 0.92 -25.57 -10.45
C GLU A 153 0.82 -27.05 -10.10
N THR A 154 0.35 -27.88 -11.05
CA THR A 154 0.25 -29.33 -10.87
C THR A 154 1.63 -29.96 -10.66
N ALA A 155 2.61 -29.54 -11.46
CA ALA A 155 3.99 -29.98 -11.33
C ALA A 155 4.61 -29.55 -9.98
N CYS A 156 4.36 -28.32 -9.54
CA CYS A 156 4.81 -27.83 -8.24
C CYS A 156 4.19 -28.62 -7.08
N ALA A 157 2.91 -28.99 -7.16
CA ALA A 157 2.27 -29.84 -6.16
C ALA A 157 2.93 -31.23 -6.09
N ALA A 158 3.37 -31.80 -7.22
CA ALA A 158 4.12 -33.05 -7.24
C ALA A 158 5.50 -32.91 -6.56
N LEU A 159 6.24 -31.82 -6.85
CA LEU A 159 7.51 -31.50 -6.21
C LEU A 159 7.36 -31.34 -4.69
N GLN A 160 6.31 -30.63 -4.26
CA GLN A 160 6.00 -30.42 -2.85
C GLN A 160 5.63 -31.73 -2.13
N ARG A 161 4.77 -32.56 -2.73
CA ARG A 161 4.36 -33.87 -2.18
C ARG A 161 5.55 -34.79 -1.94
N LEU A 162 6.53 -34.76 -2.86
CA LEU A 162 7.76 -35.53 -2.76
C LEU A 162 8.86 -34.81 -1.95
N ARG A 163 8.56 -33.64 -1.36
CA ARG A 163 9.47 -32.85 -0.51
C ARG A 163 10.78 -32.47 -1.22
N LEU A 164 10.67 -32.11 -2.50
CA LEU A 164 11.83 -31.78 -3.35
C LEU A 164 12.14 -30.29 -3.40
N LEU A 165 11.44 -29.47 -2.61
CA LEU A 165 11.63 -28.02 -2.56
C LEU A 165 12.25 -27.64 -1.21
N ARG A 166 13.32 -26.85 -1.26
CA ARG A 166 13.98 -26.29 -0.08
C ARG A 166 14.20 -24.79 -0.26
N PRO A 167 14.33 -24.01 0.83
CA PRO A 167 14.72 -22.61 0.74
C PRO A 167 16.01 -22.45 -0.07
N TRP A 168 16.08 -21.41 -0.89
CA TRP A 168 17.27 -21.06 -1.67
C TRP A 168 17.94 -19.82 -1.07
N PRO A 169 18.99 -19.98 -0.24
CA PRO A 169 19.68 -18.85 0.37
C PRO A 169 20.60 -18.18 -0.65
N ILE A 170 20.04 -17.33 -1.50
CA ILE A 170 20.82 -16.49 -2.41
C ILE A 170 21.50 -15.40 -1.56
N SER A 171 22.82 -15.33 -1.64
CA SER A 171 23.63 -14.31 -0.96
C SER A 171 24.12 -13.29 -1.97
N VAL A 172 24.03 -12.01 -1.62
CA VAL A 172 24.45 -10.90 -2.48
C VAL A 172 25.40 -10.00 -1.71
N ASP A 173 26.60 -9.80 -2.24
CA ASP A 173 27.55 -8.85 -1.69
C ASP A 173 27.09 -7.42 -1.99
N THR A 174 26.91 -6.63 -0.93
CA THR A 174 26.62 -5.19 -1.03
C THR A 174 27.75 -4.37 -0.43
N PRO A 175 27.84 -3.07 -0.75
CA PRO A 175 28.67 -2.13 -0.02
C PRO A 175 28.39 -2.09 1.50
N HIS A 176 27.28 -2.67 1.95
CA HIS A 176 26.85 -2.76 3.35
C HIS A 176 26.98 -4.18 3.96
N GLY A 177 27.61 -5.13 3.25
CA GLY A 177 27.79 -6.53 3.67
C GLY A 177 27.00 -7.55 2.85
N VAL A 178 27.09 -8.83 3.22
CA VAL A 178 26.35 -9.93 2.58
C VAL A 178 24.88 -9.84 2.99
N GLN A 179 23.96 -9.71 2.03
CA GLN A 179 22.51 -9.77 2.23
C GLN A 179 21.91 -11.05 1.63
N HIS A 180 20.85 -11.57 2.25
CA HIS A 180 20.15 -12.77 1.79
C HIS A 180 18.78 -12.44 1.21
N THR A 181 18.44 -12.98 0.05
CA THR A 181 17.09 -12.89 -0.52
C THR A 181 16.19 -13.94 0.13
N ALA A 182 15.13 -13.51 0.82
CA ALA A 182 14.15 -14.40 1.47
C ALA A 182 12.99 -14.79 0.53
N GLY A 183 12.30 -15.88 0.85
CA GLY A 183 11.04 -16.28 0.20
C GLY A 183 11.17 -17.05 -1.14
N LEU A 184 12.40 -17.33 -1.58
CA LEU A 184 12.68 -18.15 -2.77
C LEU A 184 13.03 -19.59 -2.37
N PHE A 185 12.56 -20.54 -3.18
CA PHE A 185 12.81 -21.97 -3.04
C PHE A 185 13.46 -22.52 -4.30
N GLN A 186 14.25 -23.58 -4.14
CA GLN A 186 14.93 -24.31 -5.21
C GLN A 186 14.67 -25.81 -5.06
N ILE A 187 15.01 -26.56 -6.11
CA ILE A 187 15.04 -28.03 -6.05
C ILE A 187 16.12 -28.49 -5.07
N ASP A 188 15.78 -29.43 -4.21
CA ASP A 188 16.76 -30.23 -3.49
C ASP A 188 17.28 -31.34 -4.43
N GLU A 189 18.42 -31.06 -5.06
CA GLU A 189 19.04 -31.98 -6.02
C GLU A 189 19.40 -33.34 -5.39
N ALA A 190 19.81 -33.35 -4.11
CA ALA A 190 20.14 -34.60 -3.42
C ALA A 190 18.89 -35.44 -3.20
N ALA A 191 17.78 -34.82 -2.78
CA ALA A 191 16.51 -35.51 -2.64
C ALA A 191 15.99 -36.03 -4.00
N LEU A 192 16.14 -35.24 -5.08
CA LEU A 192 15.77 -35.64 -6.43
C LEU A 192 16.56 -36.86 -6.92
N GLN A 193 17.88 -36.88 -6.71
CA GLN A 193 18.75 -37.99 -7.10
C GLN A 193 18.46 -39.28 -6.30
N GLN A 194 17.94 -39.15 -5.08
CA GLN A 194 17.59 -40.27 -4.21
C GLN A 194 16.15 -40.77 -4.39
N LEU A 195 15.36 -40.17 -5.30
CA LEU A 195 13.99 -40.60 -5.53
C LEU A 195 13.93 -42.03 -6.08
N PRO A 196 13.09 -42.90 -5.48
CA PRO A 196 12.79 -44.20 -6.06
C PRO A 196 12.19 -44.08 -7.47
N GLY A 197 12.37 -45.11 -8.30
CA GLY A 197 11.91 -45.10 -9.71
C GLY A 197 10.43 -44.75 -9.89
N ALA A 198 9.55 -45.15 -8.96
CA ALA A 198 8.13 -44.77 -8.99
C ALA A 198 7.90 -43.27 -8.76
N GLY A 199 8.71 -42.62 -7.91
CA GLY A 199 8.67 -41.18 -7.69
C GLY A 199 9.17 -40.41 -8.91
N LEU A 200 10.23 -40.92 -9.56
CA LEU A 200 10.78 -40.33 -10.77
C LEU A 200 9.82 -40.45 -11.97
N ALA A 201 9.17 -41.60 -12.14
CA ALA A 201 8.11 -41.80 -13.14
C ALA A 201 6.94 -40.84 -12.91
N ALA A 202 6.49 -40.69 -11.65
CA ALA A 202 5.42 -39.75 -11.31
C ALA A 202 5.78 -38.28 -11.62
N LEU A 203 7.04 -37.88 -11.44
CA LEU A 203 7.52 -36.54 -11.83
C LEU A 203 7.60 -36.37 -13.35
N HIS A 204 8.03 -37.41 -14.07
CA HIS A 204 8.09 -37.42 -15.53
C HIS A 204 6.69 -37.25 -16.12
N ASP A 205 5.74 -38.09 -15.70
CA ASP A 205 4.38 -38.12 -16.24
C ASP A 205 3.61 -36.82 -15.94
N GLY A 206 3.91 -36.16 -14.82
CA GLY A 206 3.36 -34.87 -14.43
C GLY A 206 4.11 -33.64 -14.96
N GLY A 207 5.17 -33.80 -15.77
CA GLY A 207 5.98 -32.71 -16.31
C GLY A 207 6.87 -31.99 -15.28
N ALA A 208 6.86 -32.42 -14.02
CA ALA A 208 7.64 -31.83 -12.92
C ALA A 208 9.13 -32.13 -13.01
N LEU A 209 9.53 -33.23 -13.66
CA LEU A 209 10.94 -33.59 -13.82
C LEU A 209 11.68 -32.57 -14.70
N ALA A 210 11.10 -32.20 -15.85
CA ALA A 210 11.69 -31.20 -16.74
C ALA A 210 11.78 -29.82 -16.08
N MET A 211 10.74 -29.45 -15.32
CA MET A 211 10.71 -28.23 -14.51
C MET A 211 11.83 -28.20 -13.46
N ALA A 212 12.07 -29.32 -12.77
CA ALA A 212 13.13 -29.42 -11.78
C ALA A 212 14.51 -29.19 -12.39
N TYR A 213 14.82 -29.87 -13.51
CA TYR A 213 16.09 -29.67 -14.21
C TYR A 213 16.24 -28.28 -14.81
N ALA A 214 15.17 -27.69 -15.36
CA ALA A 214 15.19 -26.31 -15.82
C ALA A 214 15.58 -25.34 -14.70
N GLN A 215 15.02 -25.54 -13.49
CA GLN A 215 15.39 -24.74 -12.32
C GLN A 215 16.85 -24.96 -11.93
N LEU A 216 17.30 -26.22 -11.77
CA LEU A 216 18.69 -26.53 -11.40
C LEU A 216 19.69 -25.91 -12.38
N HIS A 217 19.47 -26.03 -13.68
CA HIS A 217 20.37 -25.47 -14.69
C HIS A 217 20.33 -23.94 -14.72
N SER A 218 19.17 -23.32 -14.49
CA SER A 218 19.02 -21.86 -14.49
C SER A 218 19.82 -21.15 -13.40
N THR A 219 20.20 -21.87 -12.33
CA THR A 219 20.99 -21.31 -11.22
C THR A 219 22.33 -20.73 -11.68
N HIS A 220 22.88 -21.20 -12.81
CA HIS A 220 24.11 -20.67 -13.40
C HIS A 220 23.95 -19.22 -13.90
N ASN A 221 22.72 -18.76 -14.14
CA ASN A 221 22.46 -17.37 -14.51
C ASN A 221 22.52 -16.42 -13.30
N LEU A 222 22.68 -16.93 -12.08
CA LEU A 222 22.66 -16.12 -10.87
C LEU A 222 23.82 -15.12 -10.83
N ALA A 223 25.01 -15.55 -11.28
CA ALA A 223 26.19 -14.67 -11.35
C ALA A 223 25.98 -13.49 -12.33
N GLU A 224 25.33 -13.75 -13.47
CA GLU A 224 24.98 -12.70 -14.43
C GLU A 224 23.96 -11.71 -13.83
N LEU A 225 22.93 -12.23 -13.15
CA LEU A 225 21.96 -11.38 -12.45
C LEU A 225 22.60 -10.54 -11.34
N GLN A 226 23.54 -11.11 -10.58
CA GLN A 226 24.30 -10.38 -9.55
C GLN A 226 25.14 -9.25 -10.17
N ALA A 227 25.81 -9.50 -11.30
CA ALA A 227 26.58 -8.47 -12.01
C ALA A 227 25.69 -7.33 -12.55
N LEU A 228 24.51 -7.67 -13.09
CA LEU A 228 23.51 -6.70 -13.54
C LEU A 228 22.97 -5.88 -12.35
N ALA A 229 22.76 -6.52 -11.20
CA ALA A 229 22.29 -5.86 -9.98
C ALA A 229 23.36 -4.94 -9.35
N ALA A 230 24.64 -5.30 -9.43
CA ALA A 230 25.76 -4.54 -8.85
C ALA A 230 26.14 -3.30 -9.66
N THR A 231 25.73 -3.20 -10.93
CA THR A 231 26.00 -2.03 -11.77
C THR A 231 25.13 -0.85 -11.32
N PRO A 232 25.71 0.28 -10.82
CA PRO A 232 24.94 1.49 -10.58
C PRO A 232 24.46 2.02 -11.92
N ALA A 233 23.15 2.00 -12.16
CA ALA A 233 22.62 2.53 -13.41
C ALA A 233 22.91 4.05 -13.49
N PRO A 234 23.54 4.56 -14.56
CA PRO A 234 23.57 5.99 -14.82
C PRO A 234 22.14 6.47 -15.09
N VAL A 235 21.72 7.49 -14.34
CA VAL A 235 20.38 8.08 -14.38
C VAL A 235 20.12 8.71 -15.76
N PRO A 236 19.16 8.22 -16.57
CA PRO A 236 18.70 8.94 -17.75
C PRO A 236 17.74 10.03 -17.30
N ARG A 237 17.92 11.22 -17.88
CA ARG A 237 17.02 12.36 -17.71
C ARG A 237 15.74 12.11 -18.54
N PRO A 238 14.54 12.16 -17.97
CA PRO A 238 13.32 12.31 -18.76
C PRO A 238 13.23 13.74 -19.31
N GLN A 239 12.84 13.89 -20.58
CA GLN A 239 12.45 15.16 -21.18
C GLN A 239 11.01 15.57 -20.78
N PRO A 240 10.68 16.87 -20.85
CA PRO A 240 9.73 17.50 -19.95
C PRO A 240 8.27 17.45 -20.42
N VAL A 241 7.36 17.16 -19.48
CA VAL A 241 6.11 17.91 -19.38
C VAL A 241 6.48 19.22 -18.68
N GLN A 242 6.27 20.35 -19.36
CA GLN A 242 6.64 21.68 -18.89
C GLN A 242 5.96 21.95 -17.54
N HIS A 243 6.76 21.86 -16.47
CA HIS A 243 6.68 22.53 -15.15
C HIS A 243 7.47 21.78 -14.05
N ALA A 244 8.22 20.70 -14.35
CA ALA A 244 8.94 19.92 -13.33
C ALA A 244 10.49 20.02 -13.35
N GLN A 245 11.09 20.92 -14.13
CA GLN A 245 12.55 20.96 -14.28
C GLN A 245 13.16 22.28 -13.79
N SER A 246 13.17 22.47 -12.48
CA SER A 246 14.35 23.07 -11.85
C SER A 246 14.72 22.21 -10.67
N ALA A 247 15.91 21.62 -10.76
CA ALA A 247 16.45 20.68 -9.80
C ALA A 247 16.40 21.25 -8.37
N LEU A 248 16.47 20.37 -7.38
CA LEU A 248 16.92 20.66 -6.01
C LEU A 248 18.17 21.57 -5.90
N ALA A 249 18.83 21.93 -7.01
CA ALA A 249 19.98 22.81 -7.11
C ALA A 249 19.70 24.30 -6.80
N ALA A 250 18.45 24.77 -6.93
CA ALA A 250 18.08 26.13 -6.54
C ALA A 250 16.77 26.09 -5.73
N LEU A 251 16.88 25.98 -4.41
CA LEU A 251 15.73 26.16 -3.52
C LEU A 251 15.16 27.57 -3.78
N PRO A 252 13.86 27.72 -4.14
CA PRO A 252 13.28 29.05 -4.36
C PRO A 252 13.48 29.91 -3.10
N PRO A 253 13.74 31.21 -3.12
CA PRO A 253 13.83 31.98 -1.88
C PRO A 253 12.49 31.92 -1.11
N LEU A 254 12.50 31.64 0.21
CA LEU A 254 11.33 31.92 1.06
C LEU A 254 11.39 33.39 1.47
N PRO A 255 10.35 34.19 1.24
CA PRO A 255 10.25 35.47 1.91
C PRO A 255 10.07 35.25 3.42
N ALA A 256 10.59 36.19 4.21
CA ALA A 256 10.74 36.04 5.67
C ALA A 256 9.41 36.10 6.45
N ASP A 257 8.30 36.41 5.77
CA ASP A 257 7.01 36.79 6.36
C ASP A 257 6.04 35.62 6.55
N ALA A 258 6.21 34.47 5.87
CA ALA A 258 5.31 33.33 5.97
C ALA A 258 6.05 32.00 6.26
N PRO A 259 5.65 31.25 7.31
CA PRO A 259 6.26 29.94 7.62
C PRO A 259 5.97 28.94 6.50
N ALA A 260 6.99 28.18 6.09
CA ALA A 260 6.85 27.12 5.09
C ALA A 260 6.73 25.73 5.74
N VAL A 261 5.84 24.91 5.19
CA VAL A 261 5.62 23.52 5.58
C VAL A 261 5.91 22.62 4.37
N LEU A 262 6.64 21.54 4.61
CA LEU A 262 6.93 20.52 3.60
C LEU A 262 6.02 19.30 3.84
N LEU A 263 5.19 18.98 2.85
CA LEU A 263 4.40 17.76 2.80
C LEU A 263 5.20 16.69 2.06
N VAL A 264 5.35 15.50 2.64
CA VAL A 264 6.12 14.40 2.07
C VAL A 264 5.21 13.20 1.90
N SER A 265 5.05 12.74 0.67
CA SER A 265 4.32 11.51 0.41
C SER A 265 4.91 10.71 -0.75
N PHE A 266 4.79 9.39 -0.71
CA PHE A 266 5.26 8.54 -1.79
C PHE A 266 4.09 7.95 -2.57
N ASN A 267 3.31 7.04 -1.95
CA ASN A 267 2.29 6.26 -2.66
C ASN A 267 0.89 6.38 -2.05
N TRP A 268 0.73 7.03 -0.91
CA TRP A 268 -0.56 7.13 -0.25
C TRP A 268 -1.29 8.42 -0.62
N SER A 269 -2.63 8.39 -0.58
CA SER A 269 -3.48 9.56 -0.86
C SER A 269 -3.81 10.39 0.39
N THR A 270 -3.20 10.05 1.53
CA THR A 270 -3.48 10.61 2.85
C THR A 270 -3.37 12.14 2.91
N LEU A 271 -2.46 12.73 2.13
CA LEU A 271 -2.19 14.16 2.16
C LEU A 271 -3.01 14.96 1.14
N CYS A 272 -3.96 14.37 0.41
CA CYS A 272 -4.69 15.04 -0.67
C CYS A 272 -5.32 16.38 -0.26
N GLU A 273 -5.90 16.46 0.94
CA GLU A 273 -6.57 17.65 1.49
C GLU A 273 -5.64 18.54 2.33
N MET A 274 -4.44 18.06 2.67
CA MET A 274 -3.52 18.75 3.58
C MET A 274 -2.98 20.09 3.02
N PRO A 275 -2.67 20.23 1.71
CA PRO A 275 -2.30 21.52 1.13
C PRO A 275 -3.29 22.63 1.46
N HIS A 276 -4.60 22.36 1.35
CA HIS A 276 -5.62 23.35 1.65
C HIS A 276 -5.61 23.78 3.12
N LEU A 277 -5.62 22.81 4.04
CA LEU A 277 -5.62 23.08 5.49
C LEU A 277 -4.41 23.92 5.89
N VAL A 278 -3.22 23.52 5.41
CA VAL A 278 -1.95 24.21 5.72
C VAL A 278 -1.92 25.62 5.11
N ARG A 279 -2.43 25.79 3.88
CA ARG A 279 -2.55 27.10 3.23
C ARG A 279 -3.49 28.02 4.00
N GLN A 280 -4.65 27.52 4.43
CA GLN A 280 -5.61 28.29 5.25
C GLN A 280 -5.06 28.66 6.63
N ALA A 281 -4.16 27.85 7.18
CA ALA A 281 -3.43 28.18 8.40
C ALA A 281 -2.41 29.33 8.23
N GLY A 282 -2.25 29.86 7.01
CA GLY A 282 -1.34 30.97 6.69
C GLY A 282 0.08 30.53 6.34
N CYS A 283 0.29 29.23 6.07
CA CYS A 283 1.60 28.71 5.71
C CYS A 283 1.78 28.65 4.19
N ARG A 284 3.04 28.69 3.77
CA ARG A 284 3.46 28.23 2.44
C ARG A 284 3.51 26.70 2.42
N VAL A 285 3.08 26.11 1.32
CA VAL A 285 2.93 24.67 1.14
C VAL A 285 3.89 24.20 0.05
N HIS A 286 4.89 23.43 0.45
CA HIS A 286 5.74 22.71 -0.49
C HIS A 286 5.42 21.23 -0.42
N VAL A 287 5.52 20.51 -1.54
CA VAL A 287 5.23 19.08 -1.60
C VAL A 287 6.42 18.33 -2.20
N LEU A 288 6.85 17.24 -1.56
CA LEU A 288 7.84 16.29 -2.08
C LEU A 288 7.14 14.95 -2.30
N CYS A 289 6.96 14.57 -3.56
CA CYS A 289 6.32 13.30 -3.94
C CYS A 289 6.58 12.94 -5.41
N PRO A 290 6.27 11.71 -5.84
CA PRO A 290 6.23 11.38 -7.25
C PRO A 290 5.12 12.15 -7.99
N SER A 291 5.26 12.30 -9.30
CA SER A 291 4.32 13.05 -10.16
C SER A 291 2.89 12.50 -10.21
N HIS A 292 2.68 11.27 -9.77
CA HIS A 292 1.36 10.63 -9.76
C HIS A 292 0.64 10.72 -8.41
N ASN A 293 1.27 11.29 -7.38
CA ASN A 293 0.73 11.31 -6.03
C ASN A 293 -0.45 12.31 -5.90
N ALA A 294 -1.44 11.98 -5.06
CA ALA A 294 -2.63 12.82 -4.86
C ALA A 294 -2.36 14.14 -4.12
N ALA A 295 -1.22 14.26 -3.43
CA ALA A 295 -0.84 15.46 -2.68
C ALA A 295 -0.64 16.70 -3.58
N ILE A 296 -0.39 16.51 -4.88
CA ILE A 296 -0.23 17.61 -5.86
C ILE A 296 -1.45 17.82 -6.77
N GLN A 297 -2.50 17.04 -6.58
CA GLN A 297 -3.72 17.11 -7.40
C GLN A 297 -4.70 18.15 -6.87
N ASN A 298 -4.21 19.36 -6.58
CA ASN A 298 -4.96 20.48 -6.04
C ASN A 298 -4.21 21.80 -6.29
N SER A 299 -4.89 22.92 -6.09
CA SER A 299 -4.36 24.27 -6.34
C SER A 299 -3.68 24.93 -5.12
N PHE A 300 -3.46 24.22 -4.00
CA PHE A 300 -3.03 24.84 -2.72
C PHE A 300 -1.56 24.62 -2.35
N HIS A 301 -0.74 24.09 -3.26
CA HIS A 301 0.69 24.01 -3.08
C HIS A 301 1.41 25.11 -3.86
N ASP A 302 2.43 25.74 -3.26
CA ASP A 302 3.25 26.76 -3.90
C ASP A 302 4.31 26.12 -4.81
N HIS A 303 4.89 25.01 -4.35
CA HIS A 303 5.94 24.30 -5.09
C HIS A 303 5.85 22.79 -4.89
N TRP A 304 6.11 22.04 -5.96
CA TRP A 304 6.26 20.60 -5.95
C TRP A 304 7.69 20.22 -6.35
N PHE A 305 8.29 19.32 -5.58
CA PHE A 305 9.56 18.68 -5.85
C PHE A 305 9.31 17.22 -6.22
N ASP A 306 9.75 16.81 -7.41
CA ASP A 306 9.69 15.42 -7.81
C ASP A 306 10.65 14.61 -6.94
N SER A 307 10.11 13.62 -6.22
CA SER A 307 10.91 12.71 -5.40
C SER A 307 11.66 11.67 -6.22
N GLY A 308 11.35 11.53 -7.51
CA GLY A 308 11.76 10.38 -8.31
C GLY A 308 10.96 9.11 -7.96
N PRO A 309 11.30 7.98 -8.59
CA PRO A 309 10.45 6.79 -8.59
C PRO A 309 10.68 5.85 -7.40
N THR A 310 11.62 6.13 -6.49
CA THR A 310 11.94 5.23 -5.36
C THR A 310 11.86 5.94 -4.02
N GLN A 311 11.70 5.16 -2.95
CA GLN A 311 11.74 5.70 -1.59
C GLN A 311 13.12 6.27 -1.25
N ASP A 312 14.21 5.63 -1.71
CA ASP A 312 15.57 6.16 -1.51
C ASP A 312 15.77 7.51 -2.20
N SER A 313 15.24 7.70 -3.42
CA SER A 313 15.33 9.00 -4.11
C SER A 313 14.53 10.07 -3.37
N LEU A 314 13.37 9.71 -2.81
CA LEU A 314 12.59 10.58 -1.94
C LEU A 314 13.35 10.97 -0.68
N LEU A 315 13.97 10.02 0.02
CA LEU A 315 14.73 10.27 1.25
C LEU A 315 15.96 11.15 0.98
N ALA A 316 16.65 10.94 -0.15
CA ALA A 316 17.77 11.78 -0.57
C ALA A 316 17.32 13.22 -0.90
N ALA A 317 16.18 13.38 -1.58
CA ALA A 317 15.59 14.69 -1.83
C ALA A 317 15.15 15.37 -0.53
N LEU A 318 14.49 14.64 0.36
CA LEU A 318 14.06 15.11 1.67
C LEU A 318 15.24 15.65 2.48
N ALA A 319 16.33 14.87 2.59
CA ALA A 319 17.54 15.26 3.30
C ALA A 319 18.11 16.60 2.80
N ARG A 320 18.13 16.80 1.47
CA ARG A 320 18.58 18.06 0.86
C ARG A 320 17.64 19.22 1.17
N LEU A 321 16.32 19.00 1.08
CA LEU A 321 15.32 20.04 1.32
C LEU A 321 15.29 20.53 2.78
N VAL A 322 15.48 19.63 3.75
CA VAL A 322 15.44 20.00 5.18
C VAL A 322 16.74 20.59 5.69
N THR A 323 17.83 20.48 4.92
CA THR A 323 19.12 21.07 5.28
C THR A 323 18.98 22.60 5.38
N GLY A 324 19.47 23.18 6.48
CA GLY A 324 19.44 24.64 6.69
C GLY A 324 18.20 25.20 7.41
N GLY A 325 17.31 24.34 7.95
CA GLY A 325 16.24 24.79 8.85
C GLY A 325 15.13 25.62 8.20
N ARG A 326 14.93 25.43 6.90
CA ARG A 326 14.03 26.22 6.05
C ARG A 326 12.54 26.01 6.34
N TYR A 327 12.16 24.81 6.76
CA TYR A 327 10.77 24.43 6.99
C TYR A 327 10.44 24.47 8.47
N ARG A 328 9.29 25.08 8.79
CA ARG A 328 8.77 25.12 10.15
C ARG A 328 8.26 23.77 10.63
N GLN A 329 7.76 22.96 9.69
CA GLN A 329 7.27 21.60 9.92
C GLN A 329 7.45 20.75 8.66
N VAL A 330 7.72 19.46 8.86
CA VAL A 330 7.60 18.42 7.83
C VAL A 330 6.45 17.50 8.21
N ILE A 331 5.51 17.28 7.29
CA ILE A 331 4.37 16.39 7.49
C ILE A 331 4.54 15.19 6.57
N ILE A 332 4.70 14.01 7.15
CA ILE A 332 4.88 12.76 6.42
C ILE A 332 3.53 12.05 6.34
N GLY A 333 3.15 11.63 5.13
CA GLY A 333 1.85 11.00 4.86
C GLY A 333 1.84 9.48 4.83
N ASP A 334 3.02 8.84 4.85
CA ASP A 334 3.22 7.43 4.55
C ASP A 334 4.00 6.75 5.69
N ASP A 335 3.45 5.65 6.23
CA ASP A 335 4.12 4.87 7.28
C ASP A 335 5.48 4.28 6.84
N PRO A 336 5.63 3.76 5.60
CA PRO A 336 6.94 3.29 5.13
C PRO A 336 8.04 4.35 5.17
N ILE A 337 7.70 5.60 4.82
CA ILE A 337 8.66 6.70 4.85
C ILE A 337 9.02 7.06 6.30
N MET A 338 8.05 7.03 7.21
CA MET A 338 8.30 7.21 8.66
C MET A 338 9.25 6.14 9.20
N TRP A 339 9.06 4.86 8.83
CA TRP A 339 9.92 3.77 9.26
C TRP A 339 11.34 3.90 8.72
N GLU A 340 11.51 4.29 7.45
CA GLU A 340 12.86 4.49 6.89
C GLU A 340 13.58 5.68 7.51
N ILE A 341 12.89 6.78 7.82
CA ILE A 341 13.49 7.90 8.56
C ILE A 341 13.91 7.47 9.97
N HIS A 342 13.13 6.60 10.61
CA HIS A 342 13.51 6.04 11.91
C HIS A 342 14.77 5.17 11.82
N ARG A 343 14.83 4.27 10.82
CA ARG A 343 15.97 3.39 10.57
C ARG A 343 17.23 4.16 10.16
N ARG A 344 17.07 5.25 9.41
CA ARG A 344 18.15 6.10 8.90
C ARG A 344 17.89 7.55 9.30
N PRO A 345 18.19 7.93 10.56
CA PRO A 345 17.89 9.27 11.06
C PRO A 345 18.55 10.35 10.21
N LEU A 346 17.75 11.24 9.64
CA LEU A 346 18.22 12.37 8.85
C LEU A 346 18.63 13.55 9.77
N PRO A 347 19.87 14.07 9.67
CA PRO A 347 20.29 15.24 10.43
C PRO A 347 19.36 16.43 10.19
N GLY A 348 18.96 17.13 11.26
CA GLY A 348 18.08 18.30 11.16
C GLY A 348 16.59 18.01 11.05
N LEU A 349 16.14 16.75 10.94
CA LEU A 349 14.70 16.42 10.90
C LEU A 349 14.07 16.26 12.30
N ARG A 350 14.87 16.05 13.34
CA ARG A 350 14.39 15.71 14.71
C ARG A 350 13.39 16.71 15.33
N HIS A 351 13.48 18.00 14.98
CA HIS A 351 12.61 19.05 15.55
C HIS A 351 11.32 19.27 14.75
N ILE A 352 11.21 18.67 13.56
CA ILE A 352 10.10 18.79 12.60
C ILE A 352 9.46 17.44 12.27
N LEU A 353 9.87 16.36 12.94
CA LEU A 353 9.25 15.04 12.86
C LEU A 353 8.02 14.96 13.78
N PRO A 354 7.05 14.08 13.47
CA PRO A 354 5.81 13.97 14.22
C PRO A 354 5.98 13.34 15.62
N ILE A 355 7.19 12.86 15.95
CA ILE A 355 7.59 12.35 17.26
C ILE A 355 8.93 12.99 17.64
N ARG A 356 9.01 13.59 18.83
CA ARG A 356 10.24 14.26 19.31
C ARG A 356 11.07 13.45 20.30
N LYS A 357 10.53 12.36 20.86
CA LYS A 357 11.25 11.48 21.78
C LYS A 357 11.76 10.25 21.04
N ASP A 358 13.07 10.01 21.07
CA ASP A 358 13.69 8.84 20.41
C ASP A 358 13.07 7.51 20.87
N GLN A 359 12.73 7.40 22.16
CA GLN A 359 12.09 6.19 22.73
C GLN A 359 10.66 5.95 22.22
N ALA A 360 9.98 7.01 21.77
CA ALA A 360 8.60 6.93 21.32
C ALA A 360 8.44 6.52 19.86
N LEU A 361 9.53 6.36 19.12
CA LEU A 361 9.49 5.75 17.78
C LEU A 361 9.03 4.28 17.84
N SER A 362 9.12 3.64 19.02
CA SER A 362 8.54 2.33 19.29
C SER A 362 7.02 2.26 19.09
N ILE A 363 6.30 3.39 19.24
CA ILE A 363 4.84 3.42 19.04
C ILE A 363 4.43 3.21 17.57
N LEU A 364 5.38 3.30 16.63
CA LEU A 364 5.17 2.99 15.21
C LEU A 364 4.93 1.49 14.96
N SER A 365 5.23 0.65 15.95
CA SER A 365 4.99 -0.79 15.93
C SER A 365 3.85 -1.13 16.88
N LYS A 366 3.06 -2.17 16.57
CA LYS A 366 1.95 -2.62 17.42
C LYS A 366 2.45 -3.07 18.78
N THR A 367 3.55 -3.84 18.77
CA THR A 367 4.19 -4.34 19.99
C THR A 367 4.78 -3.20 20.83
N GLY A 368 5.49 -2.26 20.20
CA GLY A 368 6.11 -1.13 20.89
C GLY A 368 5.07 -0.18 21.47
N LEU A 369 3.97 0.09 20.75
CA LEU A 369 2.84 0.84 21.29
C LEU A 369 2.22 0.16 22.53
N ALA A 370 1.98 -1.15 22.47
CA ALA A 370 1.42 -1.88 23.61
C ALA A 370 2.34 -1.82 24.84
N ARG A 371 3.65 -1.96 24.65
CA ARG A 371 4.67 -1.80 25.71
C ARG A 371 4.68 -0.38 26.27
N HIS A 372 4.73 0.63 25.40
CA HIS A 372 4.69 2.05 25.78
C HIS A 372 3.44 2.35 26.64
N CYS A 373 2.27 1.86 26.21
CA CYS A 373 1.03 2.06 26.94
C CYS A 373 1.09 1.45 28.35
N ARG A 374 1.61 0.22 28.49
CA ARG A 374 1.78 -0.44 29.79
C ARG A 374 2.77 0.31 30.69
N GLU A 375 3.91 0.73 30.14
CA GLU A 375 4.97 1.42 30.88
C GLU A 375 4.54 2.79 31.38
N HIS A 376 3.71 3.51 30.61
CA HIS A 376 3.27 4.87 30.93
C HIS A 376 1.82 4.97 31.45
N GLY A 377 1.16 3.84 31.70
CA GLY A 377 -0.22 3.80 32.19
C GLY A 377 -1.22 4.48 31.24
N VAL A 378 -1.00 4.35 29.93
CA VAL A 378 -1.99 4.68 28.90
C VAL A 378 -2.90 3.47 28.71
N GLN A 379 -4.21 3.66 28.79
CA GLN A 379 -5.16 2.55 28.72
C GLN A 379 -5.15 1.89 27.33
N ALA A 380 -4.86 0.59 27.33
CA ALA A 380 -4.75 -0.26 26.15
C ALA A 380 -5.15 -1.70 26.52
N PRO A 381 -5.54 -2.56 25.55
CA PRO A 381 -5.81 -3.95 25.84
C PRO A 381 -4.60 -4.64 26.48
N ARG A 382 -4.84 -5.55 27.44
CA ARG A 382 -3.78 -6.44 27.95
C ARG A 382 -3.17 -7.20 26.78
N PHE A 383 -1.87 -7.50 26.84
CA PHE A 383 -1.18 -8.13 25.72
C PHE A 383 -0.10 -9.12 26.15
N HIS A 384 0.27 -9.98 25.21
CA HIS A 384 1.40 -10.90 25.27
C HIS A 384 2.14 -10.87 23.93
N VAL A 385 3.47 -10.91 23.95
CA VAL A 385 4.29 -10.94 22.72
C VAL A 385 4.74 -12.37 22.49
N LEU A 386 4.50 -12.88 21.29
CA LEU A 386 4.90 -14.22 20.87
C LEU A 386 6.12 -14.06 19.97
N ALA A 387 7.30 -14.35 20.50
CA ALA A 387 8.56 -14.39 19.75
C ALA A 387 8.75 -15.74 19.06
N GLN A 388 8.03 -16.77 19.50
CA GLN A 388 8.08 -18.12 18.95
C GLN A 388 6.76 -18.85 19.18
N ALA A 389 6.61 -20.02 18.55
CA ALA A 389 5.38 -20.79 18.63
C ALA A 389 5.02 -21.25 20.06
N ALA A 390 6.04 -21.55 20.86
CA ALA A 390 5.88 -22.01 22.24
C ALA A 390 5.21 -20.97 23.17
N ASP A 391 5.24 -19.68 22.81
CA ASP A 391 4.68 -18.60 23.63
C ASP A 391 3.14 -18.58 23.61
N ALA A 392 2.50 -19.32 22.71
CA ALA A 392 1.05 -19.36 22.55
C ALA A 392 0.31 -19.81 23.83
N ALA A 393 0.85 -20.79 24.55
CA ALA A 393 0.25 -21.29 25.79
C ALA A 393 0.25 -20.22 26.89
N ALA A 394 1.35 -19.49 27.03
CA ALA A 394 1.46 -18.39 27.99
C ALA A 394 0.52 -17.23 27.63
N ALA A 395 0.37 -16.93 26.34
CA ALA A 395 -0.58 -15.93 25.86
C ALA A 395 -2.03 -16.31 26.19
N LEU A 396 -2.43 -17.57 25.98
CA LEU A 396 -3.76 -18.07 26.35
C LEU A 396 -4.00 -17.98 27.85
N GLN A 397 -3.03 -18.39 28.67
CA GLN A 397 -3.15 -18.31 30.13
C GLN A 397 -3.30 -16.85 30.61
N ALA A 398 -2.58 -15.91 30.00
CA ALA A 398 -2.61 -14.51 30.40
C ALA A 398 -3.87 -13.75 29.95
N LEU A 399 -4.36 -14.04 28.74
CA LEU A 399 -5.39 -13.24 28.07
C LEU A 399 -6.76 -13.91 28.05
N GLY A 400 -6.81 -15.25 28.00
CA GLY A 400 -8.03 -16.01 27.74
C GLY A 400 -8.51 -15.89 26.29
N LEU A 401 -9.66 -16.50 25.98
CA LEU A 401 -10.35 -16.39 24.71
C LEU A 401 -11.68 -15.64 24.87
N PRO A 402 -12.15 -14.91 23.84
CA PRO A 402 -11.43 -14.63 22.60
C PRO A 402 -10.24 -13.69 22.80
N LEU A 403 -9.25 -13.80 21.93
CA LEU A 403 -8.11 -12.86 21.85
C LEU A 403 -7.91 -12.35 20.42
N VAL A 404 -7.16 -11.28 20.27
CA VAL A 404 -6.80 -10.72 18.96
C VAL A 404 -5.31 -10.96 18.72
N LEU A 405 -4.97 -11.68 17.66
CA LEU A 405 -3.60 -11.88 17.21
C LEU A 405 -3.29 -10.89 16.10
N LYS A 406 -2.16 -10.18 16.18
CA LYS A 406 -1.77 -9.15 15.24
C LYS A 406 -0.33 -9.34 14.79
N GLN A 407 -0.11 -9.26 13.48
CA GLN A 407 1.21 -9.24 12.86
C GLN A 407 1.82 -7.84 12.89
N GLU A 408 3.14 -7.79 13.06
CA GLU A 408 3.90 -6.55 13.02
C GLU A 408 3.92 -5.96 11.60
N TYR A 409 3.97 -4.62 11.49
CA TYR A 409 4.01 -3.88 10.20
C TYR A 409 2.91 -4.14 9.16
N SER A 410 1.78 -4.74 9.57
CA SER A 410 0.60 -4.86 8.72
C SER A 410 -0.32 -3.63 8.79
N SER A 411 -1.06 -3.33 7.71
CA SER A 411 -2.03 -2.22 7.63
C SER A 411 -3.39 -2.67 7.12
N GLY A 412 -4.44 -1.88 7.38
CA GLY A 412 -5.78 -2.12 6.84
C GLY A 412 -6.45 -3.43 7.29
N GLY A 413 -6.08 -3.95 8.47
CA GLY A 413 -6.63 -5.19 9.02
C GLY A 413 -6.01 -6.48 8.45
N ALA A 414 -5.11 -6.40 7.46
CA ALA A 414 -4.30 -7.54 7.06
C ALA A 414 -3.45 -8.02 8.26
N GLY A 415 -3.33 -9.33 8.45
CA GLY A 415 -2.56 -9.89 9.57
C GLY A 415 -3.18 -9.64 10.96
N VAL A 416 -4.50 -9.44 11.04
CA VAL A 416 -5.25 -9.35 12.30
C VAL A 416 -6.27 -10.48 12.34
N TRP A 417 -6.25 -11.27 13.42
CA TRP A 417 -7.15 -12.41 13.61
C TRP A 417 -7.83 -12.34 14.96
N VAL A 418 -9.16 -12.45 14.97
CA VAL A 418 -9.90 -12.73 16.22
C VAL A 418 -9.89 -14.24 16.42
N VAL A 419 -9.18 -14.67 17.45
CA VAL A 419 -9.00 -16.06 17.82
C VAL A 419 -10.06 -16.42 18.86
N ARG A 420 -10.94 -17.36 18.52
CA ARG A 420 -12.03 -17.81 19.40
C ARG A 420 -11.78 -19.19 20.00
N GLU A 421 -10.87 -19.96 19.40
CA GLU A 421 -10.56 -21.33 19.79
C GLU A 421 -9.05 -21.53 19.86
N GLU A 422 -8.59 -22.36 20.78
CA GLU A 422 -7.16 -22.65 20.94
C GLU A 422 -6.56 -23.32 19.69
N ALA A 423 -7.29 -24.22 19.04
CA ALA A 423 -6.84 -24.85 17.80
C ALA A 423 -6.52 -23.84 16.69
N GLN A 424 -7.32 -22.77 16.60
CA GLN A 424 -7.10 -21.67 15.65
C GLN A 424 -5.80 -20.91 15.96
N LEU A 425 -5.51 -20.67 17.25
CA LEU A 425 -4.24 -20.05 17.65
C LEU A 425 -3.06 -20.93 17.23
N GLN A 426 -3.11 -22.21 17.56
CA GLN A 426 -2.03 -23.16 17.26
C GLN A 426 -1.75 -23.23 15.76
N GLN A 427 -2.81 -23.23 14.93
CA GLN A 427 -2.66 -23.21 13.48
C GLN A 427 -1.98 -21.93 12.96
N LEU A 428 -2.41 -20.76 13.43
CA LEU A 428 -1.85 -19.47 13.01
C LEU A 428 -0.38 -19.33 13.42
N VAL A 429 -0.08 -19.75 14.65
CA VAL A 429 1.26 -19.71 15.23
C VAL A 429 2.19 -20.71 14.54
N ALA A 430 1.73 -21.92 14.23
CA ALA A 430 2.54 -22.91 13.50
C ALA A 430 2.83 -22.51 12.03
N ALA A 431 1.95 -21.72 11.42
CA ALA A 431 2.12 -21.22 10.06
C ALA A 431 3.02 -19.97 9.96
N HIS A 432 3.34 -19.33 11.09
CA HIS A 432 4.16 -18.12 11.11
C HIS A 432 5.65 -18.48 11.24
N ASP A 433 6.51 -17.79 10.49
CA ASP A 433 7.96 -18.02 10.49
C ASP A 433 8.75 -17.33 11.62
N PHE A 434 8.07 -16.55 12.48
CA PHE A 434 8.65 -15.69 13.52
C PHE A 434 9.87 -14.85 13.12
N SER A 435 9.97 -14.46 11.85
CA SER A 435 10.93 -13.44 11.41
C SER A 435 10.69 -12.09 12.10
N GLU A 436 9.43 -11.82 12.44
CA GLU A 436 8.96 -10.75 13.32
C GLU A 436 8.00 -11.35 14.37
N PRO A 437 7.93 -10.78 15.59
CA PRO A 437 7.05 -11.29 16.63
C PRO A 437 5.58 -11.01 16.33
N LEU A 438 4.70 -11.85 16.89
CA LEU A 438 3.26 -11.63 16.92
C LEU A 438 2.84 -10.96 18.23
N LEU A 439 1.82 -10.11 18.15
CA LEU A 439 1.18 -9.50 19.32
C LEU A 439 -0.18 -10.16 19.56
N ALA A 440 -0.33 -10.85 20.69
CA ALA A 440 -1.63 -11.26 21.19
C ALA A 440 -2.18 -10.19 22.14
N GLN A 441 -3.43 -9.78 21.95
CA GLN A 441 -4.13 -8.78 22.75
C GLN A 441 -5.46 -9.33 23.26
N GLN A 442 -5.88 -8.87 24.43
CA GLN A 442 -7.22 -9.06 24.95
C GLN A 442 -8.25 -8.57 23.92
N PHE A 443 -9.26 -9.38 23.65
CA PHE A 443 -10.41 -8.94 22.86
C PHE A 443 -11.27 -7.99 23.70
N ILE A 444 -11.56 -6.80 23.17
CA ILE A 444 -12.47 -5.83 23.77
C ILE A 444 -13.77 -5.87 22.97
N ALA A 445 -14.87 -6.26 23.61
CA ALA A 445 -16.20 -6.17 23.02
C ALA A 445 -16.64 -4.70 23.06
N GLY A 446 -16.83 -4.09 21.89
CA GLY A 446 -17.08 -2.67 21.82
C GLY A 446 -17.16 -2.11 20.41
N THR A 447 -17.20 -0.79 20.34
CA THR A 447 -17.24 -0.04 19.09
C THR A 447 -15.85 0.46 18.71
N LEU A 448 -15.45 0.27 17.45
CA LEU A 448 -14.23 0.85 16.90
C LEU A 448 -14.39 2.37 16.75
N VAL A 449 -13.52 3.13 17.40
CA VAL A 449 -13.48 4.59 17.35
C VAL A 449 -12.18 5.02 16.67
N GLY A 450 -12.30 5.74 15.56
CA GLY A 450 -11.19 6.44 14.92
C GLY A 450 -11.07 7.86 15.46
N VAL A 451 -9.84 8.32 15.64
CA VAL A 451 -9.51 9.65 16.13
C VAL A 451 -8.47 10.29 15.24
N GLU A 452 -8.76 11.51 14.81
CA GLU A 452 -7.75 12.42 14.27
C GLU A 452 -7.37 13.40 15.38
N ALA A 453 -6.07 13.61 15.60
CA ALA A 453 -5.56 14.49 16.64
C ALA A 453 -4.37 15.32 16.14
N LEU A 454 -4.16 16.47 16.76
CA LEU A 454 -3.01 17.34 16.55
C LEU A 454 -2.33 17.60 17.89
N PHE A 455 -1.04 17.32 17.95
CA PHE A 455 -0.22 17.50 19.15
C PHE A 455 0.88 18.52 18.91
N ARG A 456 1.33 19.17 19.98
CA ARG A 456 2.55 19.95 19.98
C ARG A 456 3.36 19.67 21.23
N GLU A 457 4.53 19.05 21.03
CA GLU A 457 5.47 18.81 22.14
C GLU A 457 4.84 17.95 23.25
N GLY A 458 3.96 17.04 22.84
CA GLY A 458 3.20 16.16 23.70
C GLY A 458 1.86 16.72 24.18
N GLU A 459 1.61 18.03 24.05
CA GLU A 459 0.32 18.62 24.41
C GLU A 459 -0.72 18.44 23.30
N LEU A 460 -1.93 18.05 23.67
CA LEU A 460 -3.06 17.87 22.75
C LEU A 460 -3.65 19.25 22.41
N LEU A 461 -3.60 19.63 21.13
CA LEU A 461 -4.12 20.91 20.63
C LEU A 461 -5.53 20.81 20.07
N GLU A 462 -5.84 19.69 19.40
CA GLU A 462 -7.13 19.44 18.79
C GLU A 462 -7.37 17.93 18.57
N TYR A 463 -8.62 17.50 18.64
CA TYR A 463 -9.02 16.15 18.23
C TYR A 463 -10.48 16.09 17.77
N VAL A 464 -10.77 15.07 16.99
CA VAL A 464 -12.12 14.67 16.62
C VAL A 464 -12.21 13.15 16.61
N ASN A 465 -13.37 12.61 16.97
CA ASN A 465 -13.61 11.18 17.06
C ASN A 465 -14.85 10.77 16.26
N ALA A 466 -14.77 9.62 15.61
CA ALA A 466 -15.84 9.08 14.78
C ALA A 466 -15.85 7.55 14.78
N VAL A 467 -17.00 6.96 14.47
CA VAL A 467 -17.19 5.52 14.27
C VAL A 467 -17.45 5.24 12.80
N ASP A 468 -17.01 4.07 12.33
CA ASP A 468 -17.38 3.59 11.00
C ASP A 468 -18.86 3.21 10.97
N VAL A 469 -19.62 3.69 9.98
CA VAL A 469 -21.06 3.39 9.87
C VAL A 469 -21.29 2.02 9.21
N ASP A 470 -20.40 1.64 8.30
CA ASP A 470 -20.43 0.37 7.58
C ASP A 470 -19.07 -0.33 7.69
N PRO A 471 -18.73 -0.91 8.85
CA PRO A 471 -17.44 -1.55 9.05
C PRO A 471 -17.34 -2.79 8.15
N THR A 472 -16.70 -2.62 6.99
CA THR A 472 -16.26 -3.72 6.13
C THR A 472 -14.77 -3.99 6.36
N LEU A 473 -14.27 -5.14 5.88
CA LEU A 473 -12.83 -5.38 5.79
C LEU A 473 -12.23 -4.40 4.76
N GLY A 474 -11.81 -3.22 5.19
CA GLY A 474 -11.27 -2.17 4.33
C GLY A 474 -11.26 -0.78 4.96
N PRO A 475 -10.77 0.24 4.24
CA PRO A 475 -10.78 1.62 4.73
C PRO A 475 -12.21 2.16 4.81
N SER A 476 -12.57 2.76 5.94
CA SER A 476 -13.85 3.43 6.12
C SER A 476 -14.13 4.41 4.97
N THR A 477 -15.35 4.34 4.45
CA THR A 477 -15.88 5.25 3.43
C THR A 477 -17.00 6.12 3.97
N LYS A 478 -17.56 5.79 5.14
CA LYS A 478 -18.64 6.54 5.79
C LYS A 478 -18.44 6.55 7.30
N ARG A 479 -18.38 7.72 7.91
CA ARG A 479 -18.13 7.88 9.35
C ARG A 479 -19.23 8.67 10.03
N ARG A 480 -19.57 8.28 11.25
CA ARG A 480 -20.41 9.06 12.16
C ARG A 480 -19.56 9.72 13.22
N TYR A 481 -19.53 11.04 13.22
CA TYR A 481 -18.81 11.85 14.20
C TYR A 481 -19.56 11.89 15.52
N LEU A 482 -18.81 11.69 16.59
CA LEU A 482 -19.34 11.66 17.95
C LEU A 482 -19.12 13.01 18.63
N ALA A 483 -19.90 13.27 19.68
CA ALA A 483 -19.60 14.38 20.58
C ALA A 483 -18.23 14.16 21.25
N ARG A 484 -17.54 15.25 21.57
CA ARG A 484 -16.26 15.21 22.29
C ARG A 484 -16.46 14.59 23.67
N ASP A 485 -15.65 13.58 23.95
CA ASP A 485 -15.58 12.95 25.26
C ASP A 485 -14.32 13.44 26.01
N PRO A 486 -14.46 14.09 27.18
CA PRO A 486 -13.32 14.51 28.01
C PRO A 486 -12.42 13.37 28.47
N ALA A 487 -12.97 12.16 28.71
CA ALA A 487 -12.18 10.99 29.10
C ALA A 487 -11.25 10.54 27.96
N LEU A 488 -11.76 10.57 26.72
CA LEU A 488 -10.94 10.35 25.53
C LEU A 488 -9.86 11.43 25.40
N GLY A 489 -10.21 12.71 25.56
CA GLY A 489 -9.26 13.81 25.54
C GLY A 489 -8.12 13.65 26.57
N ALA A 490 -8.44 13.21 27.78
CA ALA A 490 -7.45 12.92 28.83
C ALA A 490 -6.52 11.75 28.47
N LEU A 491 -7.07 10.68 27.90
CA LEU A 491 -6.28 9.54 27.41
C LEU A 491 -5.31 9.96 26.29
N LEU A 492 -5.79 10.73 25.31
CA LEU A 492 -4.99 11.27 24.20
C LEU A 492 -3.90 12.20 24.72
N ALA A 493 -4.20 13.09 25.67
CA ALA A 493 -3.21 13.98 26.27
C ALA A 493 -2.11 13.20 27.02
N ARG A 494 -2.45 12.09 27.70
CA ARG A 494 -1.45 11.22 28.32
C ARG A 494 -0.58 10.51 27.28
N LEU A 495 -1.17 9.99 26.20
CA LEU A 495 -0.41 9.43 25.07
C LEU A 495 0.55 10.48 24.50
N GLY A 496 0.04 11.67 24.17
CA GLY A 496 0.81 12.79 23.64
C GLY A 496 2.04 13.10 24.50
N ARG A 497 1.84 13.34 25.80
CA ARG A 497 2.95 13.68 26.73
C ARG A 497 3.94 12.54 26.88
N SER A 498 3.47 11.31 27.04
CA SER A 498 4.36 10.14 27.22
C SER A 498 5.20 9.88 25.97
N ALA A 499 4.57 9.84 24.79
CA ALA A 499 5.22 9.60 23.51
C ALA A 499 5.91 10.85 22.91
N GLY A 500 5.66 12.05 23.42
CA GLY A 500 6.23 13.27 22.83
C GLY A 500 5.76 13.50 21.39
N LEU A 501 4.46 13.30 21.14
CA LEU A 501 3.84 13.54 19.84
C LEU A 501 3.92 15.03 19.46
N HIS A 502 4.24 15.32 18.20
CA HIS A 502 4.44 16.67 17.70
C HIS A 502 4.00 16.80 16.24
N GLY A 503 2.69 16.87 16.02
CA GLY A 503 2.09 16.92 14.70
C GLY A 503 0.76 16.17 14.70
N PHE A 504 0.28 15.82 13.52
CA PHE A 504 -0.94 15.05 13.38
C PHE A 504 -0.74 13.60 13.80
N ALA A 505 -1.78 12.99 14.36
CA ALA A 505 -1.84 11.56 14.62
C ALA A 505 -3.22 11.00 14.27
N ASN A 506 -3.23 9.79 13.73
CA ASN A 506 -4.39 8.95 13.49
C ASN A 506 -4.38 7.83 14.53
N ILE A 507 -5.40 7.75 15.37
CA ILE A 507 -5.44 6.84 16.51
C ILE A 507 -6.70 6.00 16.43
N SER A 508 -6.56 4.69 16.65
CA SER A 508 -7.69 3.75 16.69
C SER A 508 -7.83 3.14 18.08
N LEU A 509 -9.06 3.16 18.59
CA LEU A 509 -9.41 2.66 19.92
C LEU A 509 -10.66 1.77 19.86
N MET A 510 -10.79 0.86 20.81
CA MET A 510 -12.07 0.23 21.12
C MET A 510 -12.72 0.98 22.27
N ARG A 511 -13.99 1.36 22.11
CA ARG A 511 -14.85 1.82 23.21
C ARG A 511 -15.65 0.62 23.71
N GLU A 512 -15.34 0.15 24.90
CA GLU A 512 -15.93 -1.07 25.47
C GLU A 512 -17.43 -0.91 25.76
N ASP A 513 -18.19 -1.96 25.46
CA ASP A 513 -19.61 -2.03 25.76
C ASP A 513 -19.82 -2.17 27.28
N GLY A 514 -20.74 -1.37 27.83
CA GLY A 514 -21.05 -1.36 29.27
C GLY A 514 -20.25 -0.30 30.03
N SER A 515 -18.92 -0.43 30.12
CA SER A 515 -18.07 0.55 30.83
C SER A 515 -17.99 1.90 30.11
N GLY A 516 -17.98 1.87 28.76
CA GLY A 516 -17.73 3.05 27.94
C GLY A 516 -16.25 3.45 27.87
N ASP A 517 -15.36 2.65 28.45
CA ASP A 517 -13.93 2.92 28.52
C ASP A 517 -13.24 2.78 27.16
N TYR A 518 -12.17 3.56 26.96
CA TYR A 518 -11.38 3.56 25.74
C TYR A 518 -10.09 2.75 25.88
N TYR A 519 -9.88 1.82 24.96
CA TYR A 519 -8.70 0.98 24.87
C TYR A 519 -7.96 1.26 23.57
N LEU A 520 -6.82 1.94 23.67
CA LEU A 520 -5.98 2.30 22.53
C LEU A 520 -5.22 1.08 22.02
N PHE A 521 -5.23 0.85 20.69
CA PHE A 521 -4.48 -0.26 20.10
C PHE A 521 -3.70 0.09 18.84
N GLU A 522 -3.85 1.30 18.31
CA GLU A 522 -3.11 1.79 17.14
C GLU A 522 -2.93 3.31 17.23
N ALA A 523 -1.75 3.81 16.85
CA ALA A 523 -1.44 5.23 16.82
C ALA A 523 -0.39 5.52 15.74
N ASP A 524 -0.84 6.06 14.60
CA ASP A 524 0.02 6.47 13.51
C ASP A 524 0.32 7.96 13.65
N PRO A 525 1.58 8.40 13.80
CA PRO A 525 1.96 9.81 13.96
C PRO A 525 1.98 10.52 12.60
N ARG A 526 0.84 10.50 11.91
CA ARG A 526 0.60 11.18 10.62
C ARG A 526 -0.87 11.60 10.51
N PRO A 527 -1.21 12.54 9.63
CA PRO A 527 -2.62 12.83 9.34
C PRO A 527 -3.30 11.63 8.67
N ASN A 528 -4.63 11.66 8.63
CA ASN A 528 -5.47 10.79 7.82
C ASN A 528 -6.33 11.66 6.88
N LYS A 529 -6.92 11.05 5.84
CA LYS A 529 -7.83 11.72 4.88
C LYS A 529 -9.03 12.40 5.54
N TRP A 530 -9.36 12.04 6.78
CA TRP A 530 -10.52 12.53 7.53
C TRP A 530 -10.27 13.82 8.29
N VAL A 531 -9.01 14.26 8.48
CA VAL A 531 -8.65 15.46 9.25
C VAL A 531 -9.41 16.71 8.76
N ALA A 532 -9.59 16.86 7.45
CA ALA A 532 -10.25 18.03 6.85
C ALA A 532 -11.76 18.13 7.15
N TYR A 533 -12.40 17.04 7.59
CA TYR A 533 -13.84 16.98 7.81
C TYR A 533 -14.24 17.42 9.23
N GLY A 534 -13.30 17.44 10.18
CA GLY A 534 -13.56 17.78 11.57
C GLY A 534 -14.19 19.16 11.80
N LYS A 535 -13.94 20.14 10.90
CA LYS A 535 -14.44 21.54 11.01
C LYS A 535 -15.95 21.67 11.08
N TRP A 536 -16.66 20.65 10.63
CA TRP A 536 -18.12 20.63 10.63
C TRP A 536 -18.72 19.96 11.87
N PHE A 537 -17.87 19.38 12.72
CA PHE A 537 -18.24 18.64 13.92
C PHE A 537 -17.59 19.25 15.17
N GLY A 538 -17.34 20.56 15.14
CA GLY A 538 -16.80 21.31 16.27
C GLY A 538 -15.30 21.11 16.52
N SER A 539 -14.51 20.72 15.50
CA SER A 539 -13.04 20.65 15.60
C SER A 539 -12.37 21.44 14.47
N ASP A 540 -11.58 22.47 14.77
CA ASP A 540 -10.96 23.31 13.75
C ASP A 540 -9.45 23.04 13.66
N PHE A 541 -9.09 22.02 12.89
CA PHE A 541 -7.68 21.68 12.64
C PHE A 541 -6.92 22.79 11.91
N THR A 542 -7.58 23.66 11.15
CA THR A 542 -6.93 24.81 10.50
C THR A 542 -6.50 25.83 11.57
N ALA A 543 -7.39 26.21 12.48
CA ALA A 543 -7.08 27.10 13.58
C ALA A 543 -6.07 26.46 14.55
N ALA A 544 -6.22 25.18 14.87
CA ALA A 544 -5.28 24.45 15.70
C ALA A 544 -3.88 24.38 15.06
N PHE A 545 -3.78 24.15 13.75
CA PHE A 545 -2.50 24.13 13.05
C PHE A 545 -1.88 25.53 12.96
N ARG A 546 -2.68 26.60 12.86
CA ARG A 546 -2.19 27.98 12.97
C ARG A 546 -1.53 28.23 14.34
N ARG A 547 -2.15 27.78 15.43
CA ARG A 547 -1.57 27.83 16.80
C ARG A 547 -0.31 26.97 16.93
N PHE A 548 -0.30 25.78 16.33
CA PHE A 548 0.86 24.90 16.25
C PHE A 548 2.07 25.61 15.64
N ILE A 549 1.88 26.29 14.51
CA ILE A 549 2.94 27.00 13.78
C ILE A 549 3.38 28.29 14.49
N GLY A 550 2.42 29.09 14.96
CA GLY A 550 2.62 30.39 15.61
C GLY A 550 3.25 30.35 17.01
N ASN A 551 3.63 29.16 17.48
CA ASN A 551 4.22 28.92 18.79
C ASN A 551 3.29 29.20 20.00
N ASP A 552 1.98 29.30 19.77
CA ASP A 552 0.97 29.54 20.81
C ASP A 552 0.35 28.22 21.33
N ALA A 553 1.03 27.57 22.28
CA ALA A 553 0.62 26.27 22.86
C ALA A 553 -0.19 26.41 24.16
N ALA A 554 -0.32 27.64 24.70
CA ALA A 554 -0.83 27.85 26.06
C ALA A 554 -2.35 27.61 26.18
N ALA A 555 -3.08 27.68 25.08
CA ALA A 555 -4.47 27.26 25.02
C ALA A 555 -4.48 25.79 24.62
N GLY A 556 -4.80 24.87 25.55
CA GLY A 556 -5.04 23.47 25.25
C GLY A 556 -6.15 23.27 24.22
N VAL A 557 -6.80 22.10 24.24
CA VAL A 557 -8.02 21.93 23.44
C VAL A 557 -9.02 23.03 23.84
N PRO A 558 -9.44 23.92 22.92
CA PRO A 558 -10.38 24.98 23.26
C PRO A 558 -11.65 24.37 23.83
N ASP A 559 -12.26 25.01 24.84
CA ASP A 559 -13.60 24.63 25.26
C ASP A 559 -14.52 24.66 24.04
N ALA A 560 -15.27 23.59 23.82
CA ALA A 560 -16.21 23.43 22.71
C ALA A 560 -17.44 24.36 22.83
N ALA A 561 -17.25 25.52 23.44
CA ALA A 561 -18.23 26.58 23.53
C ALA A 561 -18.26 27.33 22.20
N ALA A 562 -19.27 26.98 21.40
CA ALA A 562 -19.69 27.57 20.14
C ALA A 562 -19.08 26.97 18.86
N SER A 563 -19.79 25.99 18.28
CA SER A 563 -20.23 26.13 16.89
C SER A 563 -21.18 24.99 16.43
N MET A 564 -22.41 25.41 16.15
CA MET A 564 -23.44 24.85 15.25
C MET A 564 -24.15 23.54 15.66
N PRO A 565 -25.50 23.55 15.77
CA PRO A 565 -26.29 22.32 15.70
C PRO A 565 -26.23 21.85 14.25
N VAL A 566 -25.47 20.79 13.98
CA VAL A 566 -25.44 20.18 12.65
C VAL A 566 -26.30 18.93 12.73
N GLU A 567 -27.45 18.96 12.04
CA GLU A 567 -28.45 17.87 12.01
C GLU A 567 -27.89 16.53 11.48
N HIS A 568 -26.71 16.54 10.84
CA HIS A 568 -26.10 15.35 10.23
C HIS A 568 -24.74 15.05 10.86
N HIS A 569 -24.67 13.95 11.63
CA HIS A 569 -23.44 13.42 12.23
C HIS A 569 -22.64 12.51 11.30
N GLU A 570 -23.19 12.13 10.14
CA GLU A 570 -22.57 11.19 9.20
C GLU A 570 -21.93 11.91 8.01
N VAL A 571 -20.77 11.41 7.59
CA VAL A 571 -20.00 11.93 6.45
C VAL A 571 -19.63 10.79 5.54
N GLU A 572 -19.93 10.98 4.26
CA GLU A 572 -19.58 10.05 3.18
C GLU A 572 -18.33 10.58 2.46
N TYR A 573 -17.26 9.79 2.44
CA TYR A 573 -15.99 10.19 1.86
C TYR A 573 -16.02 10.05 0.35
N PHE A 574 -16.14 11.18 -0.35
CA PHE A 574 -15.95 11.23 -1.79
C PHE A 574 -14.45 11.19 -2.17
N PRO A 575 -14.04 10.34 -3.15
CA PRO A 575 -14.87 9.57 -4.07
C PRO A 575 -15.20 8.14 -3.66
N ASN A 576 -14.58 7.60 -2.61
CA ASN A 576 -14.63 6.18 -2.29
C ASN A 576 -16.04 5.69 -1.91
N HIS A 577 -16.86 6.50 -1.25
CA HIS A 577 -18.22 6.11 -0.90
C HIS A 577 -19.12 5.98 -2.13
N ALA A 578 -19.08 6.96 -3.05
CA ALA A 578 -19.78 6.88 -4.33
C ALA A 578 -19.32 5.67 -5.16
N ALA A 579 -18.02 5.41 -5.22
CA ALA A 579 -17.50 4.21 -5.88
C ALA A 579 -18.02 2.92 -5.24
N LYS A 580 -18.07 2.85 -3.89
CA LYS A 580 -18.64 1.71 -3.14
C LYS A 580 -20.12 1.49 -3.52
N LEU A 581 -20.95 2.53 -3.46
CA LEU A 581 -22.37 2.46 -3.82
C LEU A 581 -22.59 1.97 -5.26
N LEU A 582 -21.81 2.50 -6.21
CA LEU A 582 -21.88 2.06 -7.62
C LEU A 582 -21.47 0.60 -7.79
N ASN A 583 -20.44 0.15 -7.07
CA ASN A 583 -19.96 -1.23 -7.10
C ASN A 583 -20.93 -2.22 -6.47
N GLU A 584 -21.76 -1.77 -5.53
CA GLU A 584 -22.81 -2.56 -4.88
C GLU A 584 -24.13 -2.55 -5.66
N GLY A 585 -24.17 -1.93 -6.85
CA GLY A 585 -25.38 -1.83 -7.68
C GLY A 585 -26.41 -0.80 -7.17
N ARG A 586 -26.04 0.01 -6.17
CA ARG A 586 -26.90 1.02 -5.55
C ARG A 586 -26.85 2.34 -6.34
N LEU A 587 -27.26 2.28 -7.61
CA LEU A 587 -27.14 3.41 -8.55
C LEU A 587 -27.95 4.64 -8.09
N ALA A 588 -29.18 4.45 -7.59
CA ALA A 588 -29.99 5.55 -7.09
C ALA A 588 -29.31 6.28 -5.93
N ASP A 589 -28.77 5.54 -4.95
CA ASP A 589 -28.04 6.10 -3.81
C ASP A 589 -26.76 6.80 -4.25
N ALA A 590 -26.03 6.23 -5.22
CA ALA A 590 -24.85 6.87 -5.78
C ALA A 590 -25.19 8.17 -6.53
N ILE A 591 -26.28 8.20 -7.30
CA ILE A 591 -26.77 9.42 -7.97
C ILE A 591 -27.16 10.45 -6.92
N VAL A 592 -27.94 10.07 -5.90
CA VAL A 592 -28.29 10.95 -4.78
C VAL A 592 -27.04 11.51 -4.12
N HIS A 593 -26.03 10.67 -3.85
CA HIS A 593 -24.76 11.14 -3.28
C HIS A 593 -24.02 12.13 -4.20
N LEU A 594 -24.07 11.92 -5.52
CA LEU A 594 -23.45 12.81 -6.50
C LEU A 594 -24.20 14.14 -6.71
N VAL A 595 -25.52 14.16 -6.52
CA VAL A 595 -26.35 15.37 -6.74
C VAL A 595 -26.76 16.10 -5.46
N ASP A 596 -26.65 15.47 -4.29
CA ASP A 596 -26.87 16.12 -3.00
C ASP A 596 -25.64 16.94 -2.60
N PHE A 597 -25.51 18.08 -3.28
CA PHE A 597 -24.43 19.03 -3.03
C PHE A 597 -24.45 19.59 -1.61
N ALA A 598 -25.65 19.77 -1.05
CA ALA A 598 -25.86 20.38 0.25
C ALA A 598 -25.30 19.52 1.38
N ASN A 599 -25.46 18.19 1.31
CA ASN A 599 -25.00 17.29 2.36
C ASN A 599 -23.65 16.61 2.07
N ASN A 600 -23.35 16.25 0.82
CA ASN A 600 -22.16 15.44 0.50
C ASN A 600 -20.98 16.26 -0.01
N TRP A 601 -21.23 17.34 -0.75
CA TRP A 601 -20.20 18.12 -1.44
C TRP A 601 -19.74 19.35 -0.66
N ARG A 602 -20.51 19.79 0.35
CA ARG A 602 -20.10 20.83 1.31
C ARG A 602 -18.73 20.58 1.95
N TYR A 603 -18.30 19.32 1.96
CA TYR A 603 -17.06 18.88 2.59
C TYR A 603 -15.85 18.80 1.66
N THR A 604 -16.04 18.81 0.33
CA THR A 604 -15.02 18.36 -0.64
C THR A 604 -14.81 19.30 -1.82
N VAL A 605 -15.70 20.25 -2.08
CA VAL A 605 -15.65 21.09 -3.29
C VAL A 605 -15.35 22.53 -2.95
N TYR A 606 -14.07 22.84 -2.91
CA TYR A 606 -13.58 24.21 -2.81
C TYR A 606 -12.46 24.49 -3.82
N ASP A 607 -12.09 23.49 -4.64
CA ASP A 607 -11.07 23.59 -5.68
C ASP A 607 -11.45 22.74 -6.91
N PRO A 608 -11.58 23.37 -8.09
CA PRO A 608 -11.90 22.66 -9.33
C PRO A 608 -10.88 21.58 -9.69
N VAL A 609 -9.58 21.79 -9.41
CA VAL A 609 -8.52 20.81 -9.73
C VAL A 609 -8.65 19.57 -8.85
N LEU A 610 -8.83 19.77 -7.54
CA LEU A 610 -9.11 18.70 -6.59
C LEU A 610 -10.40 17.96 -6.96
N LEU A 611 -11.45 18.68 -7.33
CA LEU A 611 -12.71 18.07 -7.75
C LEU A 611 -12.51 17.20 -9.00
N GLU A 612 -11.88 17.74 -10.03
CA GLU A 612 -11.61 16.99 -11.26
C GLU A 612 -10.80 15.72 -10.95
N SER A 613 -9.78 15.83 -10.10
CA SER A 613 -9.01 14.68 -9.62
C SER A 613 -9.89 13.63 -8.95
N LYS A 614 -10.72 14.03 -7.97
CA LYS A 614 -11.61 13.10 -7.27
C LYS A 614 -12.65 12.47 -8.21
N MET A 615 -13.13 13.20 -9.21
CA MET A 615 -14.00 12.68 -10.27
C MET A 615 -13.29 11.64 -11.14
N ARG A 616 -12.04 11.90 -11.55
CA ARG A 616 -11.23 10.89 -12.26
C ARG A 616 -11.00 9.66 -11.38
N THR A 617 -10.76 9.83 -10.08
CA THR A 617 -10.63 8.73 -9.13
C THR A 617 -11.94 7.95 -8.94
N LEU A 618 -13.09 8.63 -8.89
CA LEU A 618 -14.41 7.99 -8.88
C LEU A 618 -14.58 7.11 -10.11
N LEU A 619 -14.35 7.66 -11.31
CA LEU A 619 -14.51 6.94 -12.57
C LEU A 619 -13.62 5.70 -12.65
N ARG A 620 -12.38 5.80 -12.16
CA ARG A 620 -11.48 4.65 -12.00
C ARG A 620 -11.98 3.66 -10.94
N GLY A 621 -12.64 4.12 -9.89
CA GLY A 621 -13.11 3.29 -8.77
C GLY A 621 -14.37 2.45 -9.05
N ILE A 622 -15.07 2.71 -10.17
CA ILE A 622 -16.29 2.00 -10.56
C ILE A 622 -15.93 0.67 -11.27
N LYS A 623 -16.29 -0.44 -10.65
CA LYS A 623 -16.34 -1.79 -11.19
C LYS A 623 -17.63 -1.96 -11.97
N PHE A 624 -17.62 -1.66 -13.27
CA PHE A 624 -18.76 -1.93 -14.14
C PHE A 624 -19.10 -3.43 -14.13
N HIS A 625 -20.17 -3.82 -13.43
CA HIS A 625 -20.76 -5.14 -13.53
C HIS A 625 -21.77 -5.13 -14.68
N PRO A 626 -21.82 -6.14 -15.56
CA PRO A 626 -22.91 -6.26 -16.51
C PRO A 626 -24.23 -6.41 -15.75
N ALA A 627 -25.27 -5.69 -16.16
CA ALA A 627 -26.59 -5.72 -15.54
C ALA A 627 -27.14 -7.17 -15.47
N PRO A 628 -27.84 -7.55 -14.40
CA PRO A 628 -28.50 -8.85 -14.36
C PRO A 628 -29.59 -8.90 -15.45
N SER A 629 -29.57 -9.93 -16.28
CA SER A 629 -30.66 -10.20 -17.21
C SER A 629 -31.93 -10.45 -16.40
N GLU A 630 -32.95 -9.61 -16.58
CA GLU A 630 -34.30 -9.84 -16.06
C GLU A 630 -34.79 -11.24 -16.47
N ARG A 631 -35.29 -12.01 -15.49
CA ARG A 631 -36.14 -13.19 -15.69
C ARG A 631 -37.37 -13.06 -14.83
#